data_AF-B0TXF8-F1
#
_entry.id   AF-B0TXF8-F1
#
_cell.length_a   1.000
_cell.length_b   1.000
_cell.length_c   1.000
_cell.angle_alpha   90.00
_cell.angle_beta   90.00
_cell.angle_gamma   90.00
#
_symmetry.space_group_name_H-M   'P 1'
#
loop_
_entity.id
_entity.type
_entity.pdbx_description
1 polymer ?
#
loop_
_entity_poly.entity_id
_entity_poly.type
_entity_poly.pdbx_seq_one_letter_code
_entity_poly.pdbx_strand_id
1 'polypeptide(L)' 'MSEQPEPGPTPEGTWDKNKVYTEQDKPVTLEGITYKANYWTQGDDPRKNNCQYGCPWTKV' A
#
# COMPACT_ATOMS: atom_id res chain seq x y z
N MET A 1 -9.04 -19.03 -11.26
CA MET A 1 -8.75 -18.69 -9.86
C MET A 1 -7.33 -18.15 -9.88
N SER A 2 -7.16 -16.83 -10.02
CA SER A 2 -5.83 -16.23 -10.14
C SER A 2 -5.33 -15.94 -8.73
N GLU A 3 -4.57 -16.87 -8.16
CA GLU A 3 -3.84 -16.68 -6.92
C GLU A 3 -2.76 -15.62 -7.20
N GLN A 4 -3.06 -14.37 -6.82
CA GLN A 4 -2.07 -13.30 -6.79
C GLN A 4 -0.90 -13.79 -5.91
N PRO A 5 0.35 -13.79 -6.40
CA PRO A 5 1.46 -14.30 -5.62
C PRO A 5 1.57 -13.45 -4.37
N GLU A 6 1.27 -14.02 -3.20
CA GLU A 6 1.40 -13.34 -1.92
C GLU A 6 2.86 -12.88 -1.80
N PRO A 7 3.13 -11.56 -1.81
CA PRO A 7 4.46 -11.08 -1.49
C PRO A 7 4.70 -11.53 -0.05
N GLY A 8 5.69 -12.42 0.14
CA GLY A 8 6.05 -12.97 1.44
C GLY A 8 6.11 -11.89 2.52
N PRO A 9 5.90 -12.24 3.80
CA PRO A 9 5.53 -11.29 4.85
C PRO A 9 6.55 -10.15 4.93
N THR A 10 6.25 -9.06 4.25
CA THR A 10 6.89 -7.77 4.50
C THR A 10 6.60 -7.49 5.97
N PRO A 11 7.60 -7.14 6.79
CA PRO A 11 7.38 -6.88 8.21
C PRO A 11 6.15 -5.99 8.35
N GLU A 12 5.14 -6.48 9.07
CA GLU A 12 3.80 -5.90 9.10
C GLU A 12 3.91 -4.38 9.32
N GLY A 13 3.53 -3.61 8.30
CA GLY A 13 3.58 -2.15 8.32
C GLY A 13 4.66 -1.51 7.43
N THR A 14 5.71 -2.18 6.96
CA THR A 14 6.71 -1.48 6.11
C THR A 14 6.31 -1.50 4.63
N TRP A 15 6.27 -0.33 3.98
CA TRP A 15 6.05 -0.23 2.53
C TRP A 15 7.30 -0.68 1.74
N ASP A 16 7.10 -1.43 0.66
CA ASP A 16 8.14 -1.87 -0.28
C ASP A 16 7.78 -1.41 -1.70
N LYS A 17 8.70 -0.70 -2.36
CA LYS A 17 8.52 -0.18 -3.72
C LYS A 17 8.28 -1.27 -4.78
N ASN A 18 8.75 -2.49 -4.55
CA ASN A 18 8.63 -3.58 -5.51
C ASN A 18 7.35 -4.40 -5.28
N LYS A 19 6.67 -4.20 -4.15
CA LYS A 19 5.43 -4.89 -3.81
C LYS A 19 4.24 -4.18 -4.45
N VAL A 20 3.33 -4.98 -4.99
CA VAL A 20 2.01 -4.52 -5.41
C VAL A 20 1.10 -4.43 -4.19
N TYR A 21 0.35 -3.34 -4.08
CA TYR A 21 -0.68 -3.13 -3.07
C TYR A 21 -2.02 -2.88 -3.72
N THR A 22 -3.08 -3.36 -3.08
CA THR A 22 -4.47 -3.29 -3.53
C THR A 22 -5.37 -2.87 -2.37
N GLU A 23 -6.62 -2.52 -2.65
CA GLU A 23 -7.57 -2.07 -1.62
C GLU A 23 -7.84 -3.12 -0.52
N GLN A 24 -7.62 -4.40 -0.84
CA GLN A 24 -7.84 -5.54 0.06
C GLN A 24 -6.63 -5.82 0.96
N ASP A 25 -5.47 -5.24 0.65
CA ASP A 25 -4.26 -5.42 1.45
C ASP A 25 -4.35 -4.68 2.78
N LYS A 26 -3.58 -5.17 3.76
CA LYS A 26 -3.41 -4.46 5.04
C LYS A 26 -2.76 -3.10 4.79
N PRO A 27 -3.16 -2.04 5.53
CA PRO A 27 -2.50 -0.75 5.48
C PRO A 27 -1.00 -0.84 5.81
N VAL A 28 -0.22 0.07 5.23
CA VAL A 28 1.21 0.23 5.53
C VAL A 28 1.39 1.38 6.51
N THR A 29 2.35 1.25 7.43
CA THR A 29 2.69 2.25 8.43
C THR A 29 4.10 2.78 8.19
N LEU A 30 4.20 4.05 7.82
CA LEU A 30 5.46 4.73 7.60
C LEU A 30 5.59 5.87 8.60
N GLU A 31 6.66 5.85 9.40
CA GLU A 31 6.97 6.92 10.39
C GLU A 31 5.80 7.19 11.36
N GLY A 32 5.05 6.13 11.72
CA GLY A 32 3.87 6.22 12.60
C GLY A 32 2.58 6.68 11.93
N ILE A 33 2.59 6.92 10.62
CA ILE A 33 1.39 7.24 9.83
C ILE A 33 0.96 6.03 9.03
N THR A 34 -0.32 5.70 9.12
CA THR A 34 -0.94 4.59 8.38
C THR A 34 -1.46 5.07 7.04
N TYR A 35 -1.25 4.27 6.00
CA TYR A 35 -1.72 4.51 4.64
C TYR A 35 -2.42 3.26 4.11
N LYS A 36 -3.62 3.45 3.56
CA LYS A 36 -4.38 2.41 2.88
C LYS A 36 -4.28 2.61 1.38
N ALA A 37 -4.02 1.55 0.61
CA ALA A 37 -4.12 1.60 -0.83
C ALA A 37 -5.59 1.70 -1.26
N ASN A 38 -5.87 2.58 -2.21
CA ASN A 38 -7.23 2.79 -2.75
C ASN A 38 -7.51 1.87 -3.95
N TYR A 39 -6.48 1.49 -4.68
CA TYR A 39 -6.54 0.61 -5.84
C TYR A 39 -5.16 -0.02 -6.07
N TRP A 40 -5.02 -0.79 -7.14
CA TRP A 40 -3.75 -1.39 -7.54
C TRP A 40 -2.65 -0.32 -7.69
N THR A 41 -1.60 -0.41 -6.88
CA THR A 41 -0.46 0.51 -6.89
C THR A 41 0.84 -0.25 -6.62
N GLN A 42 1.92 0.15 -7.29
CA GLN A 42 3.25 -0.41 -7.12
C GLN A 42 4.27 0.71 -7.35
N GLY A 43 5.27 0.82 -6.48
CA GLY A 43 6.29 1.87 -6.60
C GLY A 43 5.86 3.27 -6.18
N ASP A 44 4.56 3.53 -6.00
CA ASP A 44 4.06 4.80 -5.48
C ASP A 44 4.30 4.90 -3.97
N ASP A 45 5.21 5.77 -3.53
CA ASP A 45 5.47 6.01 -2.10
C ASP A 45 4.20 6.61 -1.45
N PRO A 46 3.62 5.97 -0.41
CA PRO A 46 2.41 6.44 0.25
C PRO A 46 2.55 7.84 0.84
N ARG A 47 3.74 8.24 1.27
CA ARG A 47 3.97 9.57 1.86
C ARG A 47 3.87 10.68 0.81
N LYS A 48 4.11 10.37 -0.46
CA LYS A 48 4.10 11.32 -1.58
C LYS A 48 2.83 11.25 -2.40
N ASN A 49 2.24 10.06 -2.51
CA ASN A 49 1.11 9.78 -3.39
C ASN A 49 -0.16 9.50 -2.59
N ASN A 50 -0.42 10.30 -1.56
CA ASN A 50 -1.67 10.26 -0.79
C ASN A 50 -2.49 11.53 -0.97
N CYS A 51 -3.80 11.36 -1.08
CA CYS A 51 -4.78 12.44 -1.03
C CYS A 51 -6.19 11.86 -0.78
N GLN A 52 -7.16 12.74 -0.53
CA GLN A 52 -8.52 12.32 -0.17
C GLN A 52 -9.24 11.56 -1.31
N TYR A 53 -8.96 11.89 -2.58
CA TYR A 53 -9.60 11.29 -3.74
C TYR A 53 -8.64 11.21 -4.93
N GLY A 54 -8.63 10.07 -5.63
CA GLY A 54 -7.89 9.91 -6.89
C GLY A 54 -6.38 9.66 -6.76
N CYS A 55 -5.87 9.54 -5.52
CA CYS A 55 -4.51 9.08 -5.27
C CYS A 55 -4.47 7.57 -5.01
N PRO A 56 -3.32 6.90 -5.23
CA PRO A 56 -3.18 5.47 -4.93
C PRO A 56 -3.26 5.18 -3.43
N TRP A 57 -2.94 6.14 -2.56
CA TRP A 57 -2.98 5.99 -1.12
C TRP A 57 -3.93 6.99 -0.44
N THR A 58 -4.52 6.57 0.67
CA THR A 58 -5.24 7.43 1.62
C THR A 58 -4.56 7.34 2.97
N LYS A 59 -4.24 8.49 3.57
CA LYS A 59 -3.80 8.54 4.98
C LYS A 59 -4.98 8.18 5.87
N VAL A 60 -4.79 7.19 6.74
CA VAL A 60 -5.78 6.68 7.69
C VAL A 60 -5.55 7.22 9.08
#